data_AF-A0A0L7R933-F1
#
_entry.id   AF-A0A0L7R933-F1
#
_cell.length_a   1.000
_cell.length_b   1.000
_cell.length_c   1.000
_cell.angle_alpha   90.00
_cell.angle_beta   90.00
_cell.angle_gamma   90.00
#
_symmetry.space_group_name_H-M   'P 1'
#
loop_
_entity.id
_entity.type
_entity.pdbx_description
1 polymer ?
#
loop_
_entity_poly.entity_id
_entity_poly.type
_entity_poly.pdbx_seq_one_letter_code
_entity_poly.pdbx_strand_id
1 'polypeptide(L)'
;MCNVINERKFKPAEPEDLLKAFQLLDPENRGYIMHDDLEKAMMEIGEPLSKAEINNMMSIACDSETKRINYEHYINLLLVKIPDELNVYSIVDAMDAAKLEAMPKKRRLESLLMEYQT
;
A
#
# COMPACT_ATOMS: atom_id res chain seq x y z
N MET A 1 -5.65 1.98 -21.65
CA MET A 1 -4.65 1.83 -20.58
C MET A 1 -5.12 0.70 -19.67
N CYS A 2 -4.22 -0.12 -19.11
CA CYS A 2 -4.62 -1.27 -18.30
C CYS A 2 -5.41 -0.81 -17.06
N ASN A 3 -6.64 -1.32 -16.86
CA ASN A 3 -7.50 -0.92 -15.73
C ASN A 3 -6.82 -1.15 -14.37
N VAL A 4 -6.04 -2.23 -14.26
CA VAL A 4 -5.30 -2.59 -13.05
C VAL A 4 -4.29 -1.50 -12.64
N ILE A 5 -3.64 -0.86 -13.62
CA ILE A 5 -2.64 0.19 -13.37
C ILE A 5 -3.36 1.46 -12.88
N ASN A 6 -4.47 1.83 -13.51
CA ASN A 6 -5.29 2.97 -13.12
C ASN A 6 -5.86 2.82 -11.69
N GLU A 7 -6.30 1.61 -11.34
CA GLU A 7 -6.85 1.28 -10.02
C GLU A 7 -5.77 1.08 -8.95
N ARG A 8 -4.47 1.19 -9.30
CA ARG A 8 -3.33 1.00 -8.39
C ARG A 8 -3.33 -0.34 -7.64
N LYS A 9 -3.96 -1.38 -8.22
CA LYS A 9 -4.22 -2.68 -7.56
C LYS A 9 -2.97 -3.43 -7.09
N PHE A 10 -1.85 -3.25 -7.77
CA PHE A 10 -0.58 -3.92 -7.46
C PHE A 10 0.52 -2.91 -7.10
N LYS A 11 0.13 -1.68 -6.72
CA LYS A 11 1.10 -0.73 -6.19
C LYS A 11 1.63 -1.31 -4.87
N PRO A 12 2.95 -1.39 -4.66
CA PRO A 12 3.52 -1.78 -3.39
C PRO A 12 2.97 -0.90 -2.26
N ALA A 13 2.71 -1.51 -1.10
CA ALA A 13 2.31 -0.77 0.09
C ALA A 13 3.46 0.13 0.56
N GLU A 14 3.10 1.29 1.12
CA GLU A 14 4.08 2.21 1.71
C GLU A 14 4.64 1.62 3.02
N PRO A 15 5.90 1.92 3.39
CA PRO A 15 6.52 1.40 4.61
C PRO A 15 5.69 1.65 5.87
N GLU A 16 5.07 2.83 5.98
CA GLU A 16 4.28 3.23 7.14
C GLU A 16 2.99 2.43 7.27
N ASP A 17 2.39 2.04 6.15
CA ASP A 17 1.16 1.24 6.14
C ASP A 17 1.46 -0.21 6.50
N LEU A 18 2.58 -0.75 6.01
CA LEU A 18 3.07 -2.07 6.42
C LEU A 18 3.35 -2.09 7.93
N LEU A 19 4.06 -1.09 8.45
CA LEU A 19 4.38 -1.00 9.87
C LEU A 19 3.12 -1.01 10.74
N LYS A 20 2.11 -0.20 10.39
CA LYS A 20 0.82 -0.19 11.10
C LYS A 20 0.11 -1.53 11.06
N ALA A 21 0.14 -2.22 9.92
CA ALA A 21 -0.46 -3.54 9.78
C ALA A 21 0.19 -4.55 10.73
N PHE A 22 1.53 -4.56 10.83
CA PHE A 22 2.24 -5.43 11.78
C PHE A 22 1.99 -5.05 13.24
N GLN A 23 1.91 -3.75 13.55
CA GLN A 23 1.56 -3.28 14.90
C GLN A 23 0.15 -3.70 15.34
N LEU A 24 -0.79 -3.85 14.40
CA LEU A 24 -2.12 -4.38 14.70
C LEU A 24 -2.08 -5.86 15.15
N LEU A 25 -1.10 -6.62 14.65
CA LEU A 25 -0.86 -8.01 15.01
C LEU A 25 -0.04 -8.16 16.31
N ASP A 26 0.62 -7.09 16.76
CA ASP A 26 1.43 -7.05 17.98
C ASP A 26 0.85 -6.03 18.99
N PRO A 27 -0.30 -6.33 19.62
CA PRO A 27 -0.97 -5.39 20.53
C PRO A 27 -0.14 -5.07 21.79
N GLU A 28 0.82 -5.93 22.12
CA GLU A 28 1.74 -5.74 23.24
C GLU A 28 2.98 -4.92 22.86
N ASN A 29 3.14 -4.55 21.58
CA ASN A 29 4.26 -3.78 21.05
C ASN A 29 5.63 -4.35 21.45
N ARG A 30 5.80 -5.65 21.23
CA ARG A 30 7.05 -6.38 21.49
C ARG A 30 8.12 -6.12 20.43
N GLY A 31 7.73 -5.60 19.26
CA GLY A 31 8.62 -5.43 18.12
C GLY A 31 8.76 -6.68 17.25
N TYR A 32 7.94 -7.71 17.53
CA TYR A 32 7.90 -8.95 16.76
C TYR A 32 6.54 -9.64 16.89
N ILE A 33 6.20 -10.44 15.89
CA ILE A 33 5.07 -11.36 15.91
C ILE A 33 5.54 -12.80 15.79
N MET A 34 4.67 -13.75 16.15
CA MET A 34 4.97 -15.17 15.99
C MET A 34 4.61 -15.62 14.57
N HIS A 35 5.27 -16.69 14.12
CA HIS A 35 4.94 -17.39 12.87
C HIS A 35 3.43 -17.59 12.68
N ASP A 36 2.76 -18.14 13.70
CA ASP A 36 1.34 -18.50 13.64
C ASP A 36 0.43 -17.27 13.52
N ASP A 37 0.83 -16.13 14.09
CA ASP A 37 0.07 -14.88 14.00
C ASP A 37 0.05 -14.37 12.54
N LEU A 38 1.21 -14.40 11.87
CA LEU A 38 1.32 -13.98 10.48
C LEU A 38 0.66 -15.01 9.54
N GLU A 39 0.80 -16.31 9.79
CA GLU A 39 0.14 -17.36 9.00
C GLU A 39 -1.37 -17.17 9.03
N LYS A 40 -1.93 -17.00 10.22
CA LYS A 40 -3.37 -16.77 10.40
C LYS A 40 -3.84 -15.51 9.68
N ALA A 41 -3.11 -14.40 9.85
CA ALA A 41 -3.42 -13.15 9.18
C ALA A 41 -3.45 -13.30 7.65
N MET A 42 -2.48 -14.02 7.07
CA MET A 42 -2.38 -14.24 5.62
C MET A 42 -3.41 -15.22 5.05
N MET A 43 -4.02 -16.05 5.90
CA MET A 43 -5.13 -16.93 5.51
C MET A 43 -6.51 -16.26 5.68
N GLU A 44 -6.64 -15.30 6.59
CA GLU A 44 -7.93 -14.69 6.94
C GLU A 44 -8.16 -13.33 6.25
N ILE A 45 -7.10 -12.60 5.90
CA ILE A 45 -7.18 -11.23 5.39
C ILE A 45 -6.91 -11.21 3.88
N GLY A 46 -7.89 -10.70 3.12
CA GLY A 46 -7.75 -10.45 1.68
C GLY A 46 -7.91 -11.71 0.82
N GLU A 47 -6.97 -11.93 -0.10
CA GLU A 47 -6.91 -13.14 -0.93
C GLU A 47 -6.04 -14.18 -0.22
N PRO A 48 -6.62 -15.30 0.26
CA PRO A 48 -5.90 -16.25 1.08
C PRO A 48 -4.79 -16.93 0.28
N LEU A 49 -3.57 -16.85 0.82
CA LEU A 49 -2.42 -17.54 0.24
C LEU A 49 -2.49 -19.04 0.50
N SER A 50 -1.96 -19.82 -0.44
CA SER A 50 -1.81 -21.25 -0.23
C SER A 50 -0.76 -21.54 0.84
N LYS A 51 -0.87 -22.70 1.50
CA LYS A 51 0.13 -23.14 2.50
C LYS A 51 1.56 -23.16 1.95
N ALA A 52 1.73 -23.49 0.66
CA ALA A 52 3.04 -23.49 0.03
C ALA A 52 3.63 -22.08 -0.08
N GLU A 53 2.81 -21.09 -0.44
CA GLU A 53 3.24 -19.68 -0.53
C GLU A 53 3.57 -19.13 0.86
N ILE A 54 2.74 -19.42 1.87
CA ILE A 54 3.01 -19.01 3.25
C ILE A 54 4.32 -19.63 3.74
N ASN A 55 4.54 -20.93 3.53
CA ASN A 55 5.79 -21.58 3.93
C ASN A 55 7.03 -20.92 3.28
N ASN A 56 6.93 -20.55 2.00
CA ASN A 56 8.01 -19.82 1.33
C ASN A 56 8.24 -18.44 1.95
N MET A 57 7.19 -17.69 2.26
CA MET A 57 7.31 -16.41 2.95
C MET A 57 7.95 -16.56 4.34
N MET A 58 7.51 -17.54 5.12
CA MET A 58 8.01 -17.80 6.47
C MET A 58 9.47 -18.20 6.48
N SER A 59 9.95 -18.89 5.44
CA SER A 59 11.38 -19.24 5.31
C SER A 59 12.30 -18.02 5.22
N ILE A 60 11.78 -16.88 4.78
CA ILE A 60 12.51 -15.61 4.65
C ILE A 60 12.25 -14.72 5.87
N ALA A 61 11.01 -14.69 6.35
CA ALA A 61 10.58 -13.78 7.40
C ALA A 61 10.97 -14.22 8.82
N CYS A 62 11.03 -15.54 9.05
CA CYS A 62 11.01 -16.12 10.38
C CYS A 62 12.39 -16.61 10.81
N ASP A 63 12.77 -16.30 12.05
CA ASP A 63 13.95 -16.87 12.67
C ASP A 63 13.73 -18.37 12.95
N SER A 64 14.71 -19.20 12.56
CA SER A 64 14.55 -20.66 12.58
C SER A 64 14.42 -21.25 13.98
N GLU A 65 15.04 -20.63 14.99
CA GLU A 65 15.09 -21.13 16.37
C GLU A 65 13.94 -20.58 17.22
N THR A 66 13.70 -19.27 17.12
CA THR A 66 12.72 -18.57 17.97
C THR A 66 11.33 -18.54 17.37
N LYS A 67 11.19 -18.82 16.07
CA LYS A 67 9.94 -18.70 15.29
C LYS A 67 9.32 -17.30 15.35
N ARG A 68 10.15 -16.28 15.59
CA ARG A 68 9.76 -14.88 15.65
C ARG A 68 10.02 -14.19 14.33
N ILE A 69 9.19 -13.19 14.05
CA ILE A 69 9.30 -12.32 12.88
C ILE A 69 9.49 -10.90 13.40
N ASN A 70 10.72 -10.37 13.28
CA ASN A 70 10.97 -8.96 13.51
C ASN A 70 10.44 -8.19 12.29
N TYR A 71 9.31 -7.52 12.47
CA TYR A 71 8.60 -6.93 11.33
C TYR A 71 9.32 -5.73 10.73
N GLU A 72 10.10 -4.96 11.49
CA GLU A 72 10.90 -3.87 10.91
C GLU A 72 11.97 -4.41 9.96
N HIS A 73 12.65 -5.48 10.36
CA HIS A 73 13.60 -6.16 9.49
C HIS A 73 12.91 -6.74 8.26
N TYR A 74 11.78 -7.41 8.45
CA TYR A 74 11.04 -8.03 7.35
C TYR A 74 10.47 -7.00 6.36
N ILE A 75 9.94 -5.88 6.84
CA ILE A 75 9.47 -4.77 5.98
C ILE A 75 10.62 -4.29 5.09
N ASN A 76 11.83 -4.12 5.64
CA ASN A 76 12.99 -3.71 4.83
C ASN A 76 13.33 -4.71 3.72
N LEU A 77 13.03 -6.01 3.90
CA LEU A 77 13.18 -7.02 2.85
C LEU A 77 12.07 -6.93 1.79
N LEU A 78 10.86 -6.50 2.18
CA LEU A 78 9.72 -6.32 1.27
C LEU A 78 9.81 -5.05 0.43
N LEU A 79 10.50 -4.02 0.93
CA LEU A 79 10.63 -2.74 0.24
C LEU A 79 11.57 -2.84 -0.97
N VAL A 80 10.96 -2.99 -2.16
CA VAL A 80 11.66 -2.85 -3.43
C VAL A 80 11.64 -1.39 -3.86
N LYS A 81 12.80 -0.73 -3.83
CA LYS A 81 12.95 0.63 -4.37
C LYS A 81 12.98 0.56 -5.89
N ILE A 82 11.81 0.74 -6.51
CA ILE A 82 11.70 0.90 -7.96
C ILE A 82 12.00 2.37 -8.27
N PRO A 83 13.00 2.67 -9.13
CA PRO A 83 13.27 4.06 -9.54
C PRO A 83 12.01 4.71 -10.13
N ASP A 84 11.76 5.98 -9.81
CA ASP A 84 10.55 6.70 -10.24
C ASP A 84 10.36 6.68 -11.77
N GLU A 85 11.46 6.68 -12.52
CA GLU A 85 11.49 6.58 -13.98
C GLU A 85 10.96 5.24 -14.52
N LEU A 86 11.12 4.16 -13.77
CA LEU A 86 10.62 2.82 -14.12
C LEU A 86 9.29 2.49 -13.43
N ASN A 87 8.82 3.35 -12.52
CA ASN A 87 7.56 3.14 -11.82
C ASN A 87 6.38 3.45 -12.75
N VAL A 88 5.67 2.40 -13.18
CA VAL A 88 4.52 2.49 -14.08
C VAL A 88 3.36 3.32 -13.50
N TYR A 89 3.28 3.47 -12.18
CA TYR A 89 2.24 4.26 -11.52
C TYR A 89 2.48 5.78 -11.64
N SER A 90 3.72 6.22 -11.87
CA SER A 90 4.07 7.64 -12.10
C SER A 90 3.30 8.25 -13.28
N ILE A 91 2.99 7.44 -14.29
CA ILE A 91 2.19 7.86 -15.46
C ILE A 91 0.76 8.20 -15.04
N VAL A 92 0.15 7.39 -14.17
CA VAL A 92 -1.21 7.63 -13.68
C VAL A 92 -1.24 8.91 -12.84
N ASP A 93 -0.24 9.11 -11.99
CA ASP A 93 -0.13 10.33 -11.16
C ASP A 93 0.02 11.59 -12.03
N ALA A 94 0.84 11.54 -13.08
CA ALA A 94 0.98 12.64 -14.04
C ALA A 94 -0.33 12.91 -14.82
N MET A 95 -1.06 11.87 -15.21
CA MET A 95 -2.35 12.00 -15.89
C MET A 95 -3.43 12.58 -14.97
N ASP A 96 -3.46 12.16 -13.70
CA ASP A 96 -4.40 12.67 -12.70
C ASP A 96 -4.10 14.15 -12.39
N ALA A 97 -2.83 14.52 -12.28
CA ALA A 97 -2.40 15.91 -12.11
C ALA A 97 -2.81 16.79 -13.31
N ALA A 98 -2.53 16.35 -14.54
CA ALA A 98 -2.90 17.09 -15.75
C ALA A 98 -4.42 17.26 -15.89
N LYS A 99 -5.21 16.24 -15.51
CA LYS A 99 -6.67 16.34 -15.48
C LYS A 99 -7.16 17.35 -14.46
N LEU A 100 -6.58 17.36 -13.26
CA LEU A 100 -6.94 18.32 -12.21
C LEU A 100 -6.64 19.76 -12.64
N GLU A 101 -5.51 19.99 -13.30
CA GLU A 101 -5.15 21.31 -13.85
C GLU A 101 -6.09 21.75 -14.98
N ALA A 102 -6.55 20.82 -15.81
CA ALA A 102 -7.49 21.08 -16.90
C ALA A 102 -8.94 21.27 -16.42
N MET A 103 -9.27 21.02 -15.14
CA MET A 103 -10.62 21.25 -14.62
C MET A 103 -10.94 22.74 -14.67
N PRO A 104 -12.13 23.13 -15.19
CA PRO A 104 -12.55 24.52 -15.17
C PRO A 104 -12.64 24.97 -13.71
N LYS A 105 -11.84 25.98 -13.33
CA LYS A 105 -11.97 26.65 -12.04
C LYS A 105 -13.43 27.05 -11.90
N LYS A 106 -14.16 26.44 -10.96
CA LYS A 106 -15.60 26.70 -10.75
C LYS A 106 -15.81 28.20 -10.83
N ARG A 107 -16.63 28.66 -11.78
CA ARG A 107 -17.05 30.05 -11.86
C ARG A 107 -17.63 30.40 -10.49
N ARG A 108 -16.90 31.25 -9.79
CA ARG A 108 -17.11 31.62 -8.40
C ARG A 108 -18.47 32.34 -8.37
N LEU A 109 -19.34 32.05 -7.39
CA LEU A 109 -20.75 32.50 -7.41
C LEU A 109 -20.89 34.02 -7.66
N GLU A 110 -19.87 34.81 -7.33
CA GLU A 110 -19.81 36.24 -7.67
C GLU A 110 -19.94 36.54 -9.17
N SER A 111 -19.47 35.69 -10.08
CA SER A 111 -19.61 35.94 -11.53
C SER A 111 -21.03 35.71 -12.02
N LEU A 112 -21.78 34.80 -11.38
CA LEU A 112 -23.19 34.54 -11.69
C LEU A 112 -24.11 35.64 -11.12
N LEU A 113 -23.75 36.22 -9.97
CA LEU A 113 -24.50 37.33 -9.37
C LEU A 113 -24.34 38.64 -10.15
N MET A 114 -23.21 38.85 -10.82
CA MET A 114 -22.99 40.02 -11.69
C MET A 114 -23.80 39.96 -13.00
N GLU A 115 -24.06 38.77 -13.54
CA GLU A 115 -24.87 38.62 -14.77
C GLU A 115 -26.37 38.92 -14.54
N TYR A 116 -26.85 38.86 -13.29
CA TYR A 116 -28.27 39.10 -12.94
C TYR A 116 -28.60 40.57 -12.63
N GLN A 117 -27.62 41.48 -12.71
CA GLN A 117 -27.80 42.91 -12.43
C GLN A 117 -27.80 43.80 -13.68
N THR A 118 -28.02 43.23 -14.87
CA THR A 118 -28.23 43.98 -16.13
C THR A 118 -29.66 43.85 -16.64
#